data_AF-A0A2K0T909-F1
#
_entry.id   AF-A0A2K0T909-F1
#
_cell.length_a   1.000
_cell.length_b   1.000
_cell.length_c   1.000
_cell.angle_alpha   90.00
_cell.angle_beta   90.00
_cell.angle_gamma   90.00
#
_symmetry.space_group_name_H-M   'P 1'
#
loop_
_entity.id
_entity.type
_entity.pdbx_description
1 polymer ?
#
loop_
_entity_poly.entity_id
_entity_poly.type
_entity_poly.pdbx_seq_one_letter_code
_entity_poly.pdbx_strand_id
1 'polypeptide(L)'
;MIFTQPYFACVAAAIGLLIHFVVATGPLNGLPVLNGPVPVVPLGLGSKKRVGEFIHPGIWHTHDDLERIRLGVMNGQEPWKSAFEKFSLDSFSQASYVMQGPKSIICRGGCNNNYTTFSNDVRAAYQNALMWYITKNESHWDRSTTILDAWGTNLTSIIGTDTSLLVGLEGDMFANAAEIMRWEGGWVEAGAKASGGSGFSNQLYWLFARQSIIIGQANYGMISIKALLSFAVYLDDVTLYNYAVHAFQNDLCAGIYGNFHPETGQGAETGRDQGHAQGALGWTAEAARIMQSQGTDVYSLGDNLLLKAAEYTAKYNLGYDVPYDPKFYRCEAVLINGPWAMPSNISRGAVQSTPKVWDILYYQYVIKRGLRAPYTTKMKLTINDLGGEGNPGTSSPDDHPSWGDLIWSYDKKGQFINDDGRTIWGGGAIGPNGTGMINSA
;
A
#
# COMPACT_ATOMS: atom_id res chain seq x y z
N MET A 1 2.45 -30.68 74.81
CA MET A 1 3.24 -29.44 74.94
C MET A 1 4.71 -29.83 75.05
N ILE A 2 5.42 -29.99 73.94
CA ILE A 2 6.87 -30.16 73.91
C ILE A 2 7.39 -29.50 72.62
N PHE A 3 8.24 -28.51 72.79
CA PHE A 3 9.15 -27.96 71.79
C PHE A 3 10.53 -28.57 72.03
N THR A 4 11.21 -29.03 70.97
CA THR A 4 12.67 -29.16 70.85
C THR A 4 12.99 -29.01 69.35
N GLN A 5 13.71 -27.96 68.95
CA GLN A 5 15.17 -27.83 68.78
C GLN A 5 15.56 -27.82 67.28
N PRO A 6 16.65 -27.12 66.89
CA PRO A 6 16.92 -26.75 65.51
C PRO A 6 17.90 -27.71 64.82
N TYR A 7 17.76 -27.84 63.49
CA TYR A 7 18.62 -28.67 62.65
C TYR A 7 19.63 -27.83 61.86
N PHE A 8 20.88 -28.32 61.82
CA PHE A 8 21.91 -27.95 60.85
C PHE A 8 22.37 -29.22 60.11
N ALA A 9 22.71 -29.00 58.83
CA ALA A 9 23.50 -29.82 57.90
C ALA A 9 22.78 -30.79 56.92
N CYS A 10 22.87 -30.40 55.64
CA CYS A 10 23.00 -31.17 54.39
C CYS A 10 22.01 -32.29 54.02
N VAL A 11 21.14 -32.03 53.04
CA VAL A 11 20.83 -32.96 51.93
C VAL A 11 20.50 -32.17 50.66
N ALA A 12 21.00 -32.65 49.52
CA ALA A 12 20.79 -32.15 48.16
C ALA A 12 19.30 -31.96 47.79
N ALA A 13 19.00 -30.89 47.06
CA ALA A 13 17.74 -30.75 46.33
C ALA A 13 18.04 -30.46 44.86
N ALA A 14 17.66 -31.42 44.01
CA ALA A 14 17.74 -31.36 42.57
C ALA A 14 16.93 -30.16 42.04
N ILE A 15 17.58 -29.28 41.27
CA ILE A 15 16.90 -28.30 40.45
C ILE A 15 16.33 -29.05 39.25
N GLY A 16 15.05 -29.44 39.36
CA GLY A 16 14.27 -29.90 38.23
C GLY A 16 14.11 -28.74 37.25
N LEU A 17 14.80 -28.82 36.12
CA LEU A 17 14.56 -27.97 34.96
C LEU A 17 13.15 -28.27 34.47
N LEU A 18 12.18 -27.39 34.74
CA LEU A 18 10.92 -27.35 34.01
C LEU A 18 11.23 -26.87 32.60
N ILE A 19 11.63 -27.80 31.73
CA ILE A 19 11.63 -27.62 30.29
C ILE A 19 10.16 -27.43 29.90
N HIS A 20 9.72 -26.18 29.81
CA HIS A 20 8.55 -25.89 29.00
C HIS A 20 8.95 -26.24 27.57
N PHE A 21 8.43 -27.36 27.08
CA PHE A 21 8.35 -27.61 25.66
C PHE A 21 7.62 -26.41 25.07
N VAL A 22 8.38 -25.51 24.43
CA VAL A 22 7.84 -24.64 23.40
C VAL A 22 7.37 -25.60 22.31
N VAL A 23 6.10 -25.99 22.40
CA VAL A 23 5.39 -26.56 21.27
C VAL A 23 5.32 -25.41 20.27
N ALA A 24 6.25 -25.41 19.33
CA ALA A 24 6.22 -24.55 18.16
C ALA A 24 4.82 -24.64 17.56
N THR A 25 4.05 -23.57 17.69
CA THR A 25 2.69 -23.48 17.18
C THR A 25 2.76 -23.41 15.66
N GLY A 26 2.35 -24.49 15.01
CA GLY A 26 1.87 -24.49 13.62
C GLY A 26 2.94 -24.76 12.56
N PRO A 27 2.61 -25.53 11.50
CA PRO A 27 3.57 -26.03 10.53
C PRO A 27 4.06 -24.91 9.62
N LEU A 28 5.15 -24.25 10.01
CA LEU A 28 5.97 -23.41 9.13
C LEU A 28 7.35 -24.06 8.89
N ASN A 29 7.40 -25.39 8.89
CA ASN A 29 8.53 -26.13 8.34
C ASN A 29 8.54 -25.93 6.82
N GLY A 30 9.40 -25.04 6.32
CA GLY A 30 9.75 -25.01 4.89
C GLY A 30 9.47 -23.72 4.13
N LEU A 31 9.04 -22.63 4.76
CA LEU A 31 9.29 -21.32 4.16
C LEU A 31 10.74 -20.95 4.49
N PRO A 32 11.64 -20.81 3.51
CA PRO A 32 12.94 -20.26 3.82
C PRO A 32 12.69 -18.88 4.43
N VAL A 33 13.25 -18.63 5.62
CA VAL A 33 13.54 -17.27 6.09
C VAL A 33 14.62 -16.73 5.14
N LEU A 34 14.29 -16.61 3.85
CA LEU A 34 15.27 -16.43 2.79
C LEU A 34 15.92 -15.05 2.92
N ASN A 35 15.20 -14.11 3.51
CA ASN A 35 15.55 -12.70 3.50
C ASN A 35 15.87 -12.13 4.90
N GLY A 36 16.10 -13.00 5.90
CA GLY A 36 16.57 -12.59 7.23
C GLY A 36 15.57 -11.73 8.04
N PRO A 37 16.00 -11.17 9.19
CA PRO A 37 15.21 -10.20 9.94
C PRO A 37 15.14 -8.85 9.21
N VAL A 38 14.09 -8.06 9.50
CA VAL A 38 13.97 -6.69 9.01
C VAL A 38 15.16 -5.86 9.52
N PRO A 39 15.89 -5.15 8.64
CA PRO A 39 17.02 -4.33 9.06
C PRO A 39 16.59 -3.21 10.03
N VAL A 40 17.32 -3.06 11.14
CA VAL A 40 17.17 -1.90 12.03
C VAL A 40 17.92 -0.72 11.42
N VAL A 41 17.21 0.39 11.23
CA VAL A 41 17.72 1.60 10.59
C VAL A 41 17.69 2.80 11.55
N PRO A 42 18.49 3.85 11.29
CA PRO A 42 18.38 5.10 12.01
C PRO A 42 16.96 5.69 11.88
N LEU A 43 16.43 6.22 12.99
CA LEU A 43 15.16 6.94 12.99
C LEU A 43 15.30 8.28 12.25
N GLY A 44 14.29 8.63 11.48
CA GLY A 44 14.25 9.85 10.67
C GLY A 44 12.85 10.48 10.63
N LEU A 45 12.65 11.37 9.65
CA LEU A 45 11.35 12.02 9.44
C LEU A 45 10.27 10.97 9.18
N GLY A 46 9.28 10.94 10.07
CA GLY A 46 8.15 10.02 10.00
C GLY A 46 8.37 8.66 10.65
N SER A 47 9.51 8.39 11.28
CA SER A 47 9.69 7.16 12.05
C SER A 47 8.78 7.08 13.28
N LYS A 48 8.37 5.87 13.65
CA LYS A 48 7.60 5.56 14.87
C LYS A 48 8.49 4.93 15.94
N LYS A 49 8.12 5.09 17.21
CA LYS A 49 8.84 4.55 18.37
C LYS A 49 8.11 3.42 19.08
N ARG A 50 6.78 3.33 18.92
CA ARG A 50 5.92 2.37 19.62
C ARG A 50 4.66 2.07 18.81
N VAL A 51 4.06 0.92 19.10
CA VAL A 51 2.83 0.42 18.44
C VAL A 51 1.68 1.43 18.52
N GLY A 52 1.47 2.07 19.66
CA GLY A 52 0.37 3.06 19.82
C GLY A 52 0.50 4.36 19.02
N GLU A 53 1.47 4.47 18.13
CA GLU A 53 1.63 5.62 17.21
C GLU A 53 1.08 5.36 15.81
N PHE A 54 0.63 4.14 15.49
CA PHE A 54 -0.05 3.86 14.24
C PHE A 54 -1.47 4.44 14.21
N ILE A 55 -1.81 5.01 13.06
CA ILE A 55 -3.13 5.57 12.75
C ILE A 55 -3.90 4.54 11.94
N HIS A 56 -5.18 4.33 12.29
CA HIS A 56 -6.05 3.42 11.56
C HIS A 56 -7.47 4.00 11.31
N PRO A 57 -8.14 3.62 10.19
CA PRO A 57 -7.46 3.15 8.98
C PRO A 57 -6.43 4.21 8.54
N GLY A 58 -5.26 3.79 8.08
CA GLY A 58 -4.17 4.74 7.85
C GLY A 58 -3.20 4.34 6.75
N ILE A 59 -3.67 3.56 5.79
CA ILE A 59 -2.93 3.20 4.57
C ILE A 59 -3.27 4.22 3.47
N TRP A 60 -3.95 3.83 2.39
CA TRP A 60 -4.37 4.78 1.36
C TRP A 60 -5.49 5.71 1.83
N HIS A 61 -6.37 5.17 2.67
CA HIS A 61 -7.55 5.86 3.17
C HIS A 61 -7.51 5.98 4.69
N THR A 62 -7.76 7.20 5.17
CA THR A 62 -8.15 7.47 6.55
C THR A 62 -9.67 7.46 6.67
N HIS A 63 -10.19 7.45 7.90
CA HIS A 63 -11.63 7.60 8.15
C HIS A 63 -12.20 8.84 7.45
N ASP A 64 -11.51 9.99 7.57
CA ASP A 64 -11.91 11.25 6.94
C ASP A 64 -11.94 11.16 5.41
N ASP A 65 -11.05 10.37 4.81
CA ASP A 65 -11.08 10.13 3.36
C ASP A 65 -12.29 9.31 2.95
N LEU A 66 -12.55 8.22 3.67
CA LEU A 66 -13.69 7.35 3.39
C LEU A 66 -15.01 8.10 3.56
N GLU A 67 -15.14 8.92 4.61
CA GLU A 67 -16.32 9.79 4.80
C GLU A 67 -16.44 10.86 3.73
N ARG A 68 -15.33 11.49 3.32
CA ARG A 68 -15.32 12.45 2.20
C ARG A 68 -15.82 11.80 0.91
N ILE A 69 -15.35 10.59 0.58
CA ILE A 69 -15.83 9.82 -0.58
C ILE A 69 -17.33 9.55 -0.45
N ARG A 70 -17.77 8.98 0.68
CA ARG A 70 -19.17 8.62 0.93
C ARG A 70 -20.10 9.82 0.83
N LEU A 71 -19.77 10.92 1.51
CA LEU A 71 -20.58 12.14 1.51
C LEU A 71 -20.60 12.81 0.14
N GLY A 72 -19.47 12.80 -0.59
CA GLY A 72 -19.42 13.29 -1.98
C GLY A 72 -20.39 12.53 -2.88
N VAL A 73 -20.43 11.20 -2.77
CA VAL A 73 -21.37 10.35 -3.50
C VAL A 73 -22.82 10.60 -3.07
N MET A 74 -23.11 10.54 -1.76
CA MET A 74 -24.47 10.69 -1.23
C MET A 74 -25.11 12.05 -1.54
N ASN A 75 -24.29 13.10 -1.59
CA ASN A 75 -24.74 14.45 -1.93
C ASN A 75 -24.79 14.71 -3.44
N GLY A 76 -24.45 13.72 -4.28
CA GLY A 76 -24.43 13.87 -5.73
C GLY A 76 -23.43 14.91 -6.23
N GLN A 77 -22.31 15.08 -5.52
CA GLN A 77 -21.30 16.10 -5.82
C GLN A 77 -20.33 15.59 -6.88
N GLU A 78 -20.02 16.44 -7.86
CA GLU A 78 -18.93 16.16 -8.79
C GLU A 78 -17.57 16.41 -8.13
N PRO A 79 -16.55 15.58 -8.41
CA PRO A 79 -16.54 14.49 -9.40
C PRO A 79 -16.98 13.12 -8.86
N TRP A 80 -17.25 13.00 -7.55
CA TRP A 80 -17.60 11.71 -6.92
C TRP A 80 -18.82 11.04 -7.54
N LYS A 81 -19.85 11.82 -7.89
CA LYS A 81 -21.06 11.31 -8.52
C LYS A 81 -20.73 10.56 -9.81
N SER A 82 -20.13 11.23 -10.79
CA SER A 82 -19.80 10.63 -12.09
C SER A 82 -18.80 9.47 -11.95
N ALA A 83 -17.85 9.56 -11.01
CA ALA A 83 -16.89 8.50 -10.76
C ALA A 83 -17.55 7.26 -10.13
N PHE A 84 -18.45 7.46 -9.16
CA PHE A 84 -19.18 6.37 -8.50
C PHE A 84 -20.17 5.67 -9.43
N GLU A 85 -20.85 6.40 -10.32
CA GLU A 85 -21.71 5.80 -11.34
C GLU A 85 -20.96 4.76 -12.19
N LYS A 86 -19.71 5.07 -12.60
CA LYS A 86 -18.86 4.12 -13.32
C LYS A 86 -18.30 3.01 -12.43
N PHE A 87 -17.83 3.36 -11.23
CA PHE A 87 -17.27 2.41 -10.26
C PHE A 87 -18.29 1.34 -9.88
N SER A 88 -19.51 1.75 -9.53
CA SER A 88 -20.59 0.85 -9.11
C SER A 88 -21.06 -0.12 -10.19
N LEU A 89 -20.73 0.11 -11.46
CA LEU A 89 -21.02 -0.78 -12.59
C LEU A 89 -19.85 -1.72 -12.92
N ASP A 90 -18.68 -1.51 -12.32
CA ASP A 90 -17.52 -2.36 -12.54
C ASP A 90 -17.78 -3.79 -12.05
N SER A 91 -17.28 -4.79 -12.78
CA SER A 91 -17.48 -6.20 -12.41
C SER A 91 -16.85 -6.55 -11.07
N PHE A 92 -15.76 -5.88 -10.69
CA PHE A 92 -15.12 -6.10 -9.39
C PHE A 92 -15.85 -5.38 -8.24
N SER A 93 -16.69 -4.38 -8.54
CA SER A 93 -17.53 -3.69 -7.55
C SER A 93 -18.83 -4.41 -7.23
N GLN A 94 -19.19 -5.48 -7.97
CA GLN A 94 -20.44 -6.19 -7.72
C GLN A 94 -20.33 -7.12 -6.50
N ALA A 95 -21.31 -7.08 -5.60
CA ALA A 95 -21.42 -8.06 -4.51
C ALA A 95 -21.59 -9.50 -5.04
N SER A 96 -22.16 -9.63 -6.23
CA SER A 96 -22.31 -10.90 -6.96
C SER A 96 -21.04 -11.41 -7.64
N TYR A 97 -19.90 -10.71 -7.51
CA TYR A 97 -18.60 -11.17 -8.01
C TYR A 97 -18.32 -12.60 -7.57
N VAL A 98 -17.93 -13.47 -8.51
CA VAL A 98 -17.61 -14.86 -8.22
C VAL A 98 -16.10 -14.99 -8.06
N MET A 99 -15.67 -15.43 -6.88
CA MET A 99 -14.26 -15.65 -6.58
C MET A 99 -13.62 -16.68 -7.49
N GLN A 100 -12.34 -16.46 -7.82
CA GLN A 100 -11.59 -17.27 -8.78
C GLN A 100 -10.51 -18.14 -8.10
N GLY A 101 -10.22 -17.92 -6.82
CA GLY A 101 -9.40 -18.78 -5.98
C GLY A 101 -10.13 -19.30 -4.73
N PRO A 102 -9.44 -19.53 -3.60
CA PRO A 102 -8.00 -19.33 -3.38
C PRO A 102 -7.16 -20.49 -3.93
N LYS A 103 -5.95 -20.18 -4.40
CA LYS A 103 -4.92 -21.17 -4.73
C LYS A 103 -3.93 -21.27 -3.57
N SER A 104 -3.43 -22.48 -3.30
CA SER A 104 -2.42 -22.69 -2.25
C SER A 104 -1.04 -22.17 -2.63
N ILE A 105 -0.73 -22.19 -3.93
CA ILE A 105 0.53 -21.68 -4.50
C ILE A 105 0.20 -20.83 -5.72
N ILE A 106 0.69 -19.60 -5.73
CA ILE A 106 0.67 -18.71 -6.90
C ILE A 106 2.09 -18.43 -7.38
N CYS A 107 2.22 -18.08 -8.65
CA CYS A 107 3.51 -17.86 -9.27
C CYS A 107 3.51 -16.68 -10.22
N ARG A 108 4.59 -15.88 -10.19
CA ARG A 108 4.86 -14.78 -11.14
C ARG A 108 6.33 -14.77 -11.56
N GLY A 109 6.58 -14.80 -12.87
CA GLY A 109 7.92 -14.81 -13.46
C GLY A 109 8.60 -16.18 -13.44
N GLY A 110 9.15 -16.61 -14.59
CA GLY A 110 9.90 -17.88 -14.69
C GLY A 110 9.05 -19.15 -14.50
N CYS A 111 7.73 -19.05 -14.64
CA CYS A 111 6.77 -20.13 -14.38
C CYS A 111 5.45 -19.91 -15.13
N ASN A 112 4.41 -20.70 -14.80
CA ASN A 112 3.09 -20.66 -15.44
C ASN A 112 2.26 -19.38 -15.22
N ASN A 113 2.75 -18.41 -14.44
CA ASN A 113 2.09 -17.13 -14.17
C ASN A 113 0.60 -17.27 -13.75
N ASN A 114 0.30 -18.19 -12.84
CA ASN A 114 -1.07 -18.55 -12.45
C ASN A 114 -1.74 -17.56 -11.46
N TYR A 115 -1.23 -16.33 -11.33
CA TYR A 115 -1.60 -15.37 -10.30
C TYR A 115 -2.81 -14.49 -10.65
N THR A 116 -3.28 -14.45 -11.90
CA THR A 116 -4.39 -13.57 -12.32
C THR A 116 -5.68 -13.76 -11.50
N THR A 117 -5.95 -14.98 -11.03
CA THR A 117 -7.11 -15.25 -10.15
C THR A 117 -6.97 -14.55 -8.80
N PHE A 118 -5.74 -14.43 -8.29
CA PHE A 118 -5.44 -13.68 -7.08
C PHE A 118 -5.63 -12.18 -7.32
N SER A 119 -5.06 -11.63 -8.40
CA SER A 119 -5.23 -10.20 -8.75
C SER A 119 -6.71 -9.81 -8.87
N ASN A 120 -7.49 -10.58 -9.62
CA ASN A 120 -8.93 -10.36 -9.78
C ASN A 120 -9.70 -10.38 -8.44
N ASP A 121 -9.40 -11.35 -7.58
CA ASP A 121 -10.05 -11.47 -6.27
C ASP A 121 -9.63 -10.33 -5.33
N VAL A 122 -8.34 -9.95 -5.29
CA VAL A 122 -7.83 -8.80 -4.52
C VAL A 122 -8.52 -7.50 -4.95
N ARG A 123 -8.61 -7.28 -6.26
CA ARG A 123 -9.31 -6.13 -6.82
C ARG A 123 -10.78 -6.09 -6.37
N ALA A 124 -11.46 -7.24 -6.44
CA ALA A 124 -12.83 -7.37 -5.97
C ALA A 124 -12.95 -7.11 -4.46
N ALA A 125 -12.01 -7.58 -3.64
CA ALA A 125 -12.02 -7.33 -2.20
C ALA A 125 -11.92 -5.84 -1.89
N TYR A 126 -10.98 -5.12 -2.51
CA TYR A 126 -10.80 -3.69 -2.32
C TYR A 126 -11.96 -2.87 -2.85
N GLN A 127 -12.46 -3.16 -4.05
CA GLN A 127 -13.61 -2.45 -4.60
C GLN A 127 -14.89 -2.70 -3.77
N ASN A 128 -15.13 -3.94 -3.32
CA ASN A 128 -16.27 -4.24 -2.44
C ASN A 128 -16.10 -3.61 -1.05
N ALA A 129 -14.89 -3.47 -0.52
CA ALA A 129 -14.66 -2.73 0.72
C ALA A 129 -15.11 -1.25 0.60
N LEU A 130 -14.78 -0.60 -0.51
CA LEU A 130 -15.24 0.76 -0.82
C LEU A 130 -16.75 0.82 -1.08
N MET A 131 -17.31 -0.13 -1.85
CA MET A 131 -18.76 -0.20 -2.08
C MET A 131 -19.53 -0.35 -0.77
N TRP A 132 -19.08 -1.22 0.12
CA TRP A 132 -19.64 -1.36 1.46
C TRP A 132 -19.54 -0.05 2.22
N TYR A 133 -18.38 0.60 2.24
CA TYR A 133 -18.23 1.84 3.00
C TYR A 133 -19.18 2.94 2.51
N ILE A 134 -19.28 3.11 1.18
CA ILE A 134 -20.07 4.15 0.53
C ILE A 134 -21.57 3.88 0.70
N THR A 135 -22.01 2.65 0.43
CA THR A 135 -23.44 2.29 0.36
C THR A 135 -24.01 1.75 1.67
N LYS A 136 -23.14 1.30 2.58
CA LYS A 136 -23.47 0.52 3.78
C LYS A 136 -24.31 -0.74 3.50
N ASN A 137 -24.25 -1.27 2.28
CA ASN A 137 -24.91 -2.52 1.90
C ASN A 137 -24.04 -3.71 2.31
N GLU A 138 -24.58 -4.54 3.22
CA GLU A 138 -23.91 -5.70 3.81
C GLU A 138 -23.41 -6.72 2.79
N SER A 139 -24.07 -6.87 1.65
CA SER A 139 -23.63 -7.83 0.62
C SER A 139 -22.22 -7.55 0.07
N HIS A 140 -21.78 -6.29 0.10
CA HIS A 140 -20.40 -5.92 -0.24
C HIS A 140 -19.42 -6.22 0.89
N TRP A 141 -19.85 -6.10 2.16
CA TRP A 141 -19.06 -6.52 3.31
C TRP A 141 -18.78 -8.02 3.21
N ASP A 142 -19.84 -8.82 3.05
CA ASP A 142 -19.76 -10.28 2.90
C ASP A 142 -18.79 -10.68 1.79
N ARG A 143 -18.87 -9.99 0.64
CA ARG A 143 -17.98 -10.26 -0.49
C ARG A 143 -16.52 -9.96 -0.17
N SER A 144 -16.24 -8.80 0.41
CA SER A 144 -14.86 -8.40 0.73
C SER A 144 -14.23 -9.31 1.79
N THR A 145 -14.94 -9.58 2.89
CA THR A 145 -14.46 -10.40 3.99
C THR A 145 -14.32 -11.87 3.62
N THR A 146 -15.22 -12.42 2.79
CA THR A 146 -15.08 -13.79 2.27
C THR A 146 -13.81 -13.95 1.44
N ILE A 147 -13.45 -12.96 0.62
CA ILE A 147 -12.21 -12.99 -0.16
C ILE A 147 -10.99 -12.92 0.76
N LEU A 148 -11.01 -11.98 1.71
CA LEU A 148 -9.95 -11.78 2.71
C LEU A 148 -9.67 -13.07 3.48
N ASP A 149 -10.70 -13.70 4.03
CA ASP A 149 -10.57 -14.92 4.83
C ASP A 149 -10.13 -16.13 4.00
N ALA A 150 -10.69 -16.30 2.80
CA ALA A 150 -10.37 -17.44 1.95
C ALA A 150 -8.90 -17.41 1.51
N TRP A 151 -8.41 -16.29 0.98
CA TRP A 151 -7.01 -16.19 0.57
C TRP A 151 -6.07 -16.12 1.77
N GLY A 152 -6.43 -15.39 2.83
CA GLY A 152 -5.64 -15.25 4.05
C GLY A 152 -5.31 -16.58 4.73
N THR A 153 -6.19 -17.57 4.61
CA THR A 153 -6.03 -18.90 5.23
C THR A 153 -5.50 -19.98 4.28
N ASN A 154 -5.63 -19.82 2.96
CA ASN A 154 -5.31 -20.89 2.00
C ASN A 154 -4.03 -20.66 1.18
N LEU A 155 -3.61 -19.41 0.95
CA LEU A 155 -2.39 -19.14 0.19
C LEU A 155 -1.15 -19.33 1.07
N THR A 156 -0.32 -20.30 0.72
CA THR A 156 0.82 -20.77 1.51
C THR A 156 2.17 -20.42 0.89
N SER A 157 2.23 -20.18 -0.42
CA SER A 157 3.49 -19.89 -1.11
C SER A 157 3.29 -19.03 -2.36
N ILE A 158 4.24 -18.13 -2.60
CA ILE A 158 4.38 -17.35 -3.83
C ILE A 158 5.78 -17.66 -4.36
N ILE A 159 5.84 -18.14 -5.60
CA ILE A 159 7.09 -18.58 -6.24
C ILE A 159 7.31 -17.84 -7.55
N GLY A 160 8.50 -17.99 -8.11
CA GLY A 160 8.91 -17.33 -9.36
C GLY A 160 9.97 -16.27 -9.14
N THR A 161 10.33 -15.57 -10.20
CA THR A 161 11.39 -14.54 -10.18
C THR A 161 10.87 -13.13 -9.92
N ASP A 162 9.55 -12.94 -9.99
CA ASP A 162 8.91 -11.63 -9.96
C ASP A 162 7.88 -11.52 -8.83
N THR A 163 8.19 -12.15 -7.71
CA THR A 163 7.28 -12.33 -6.58
C THR A 163 7.13 -11.06 -5.74
N SER A 164 8.21 -10.29 -5.57
CA SER A 164 8.15 -9.00 -4.88
C SER A 164 7.25 -8.00 -5.61
N LEU A 165 7.22 -8.01 -6.94
CA LEU A 165 6.29 -7.19 -7.71
C LEU A 165 4.85 -7.62 -7.49
N LEU A 166 4.56 -8.92 -7.51
CA LEU A 166 3.21 -9.43 -7.20
C LEU A 166 2.75 -8.97 -5.81
N VAL A 167 3.61 -9.14 -4.80
CA VAL A 167 3.27 -8.72 -3.45
C VAL A 167 3.14 -7.19 -3.37
N GLY A 168 3.98 -6.47 -4.11
CA GLY A 168 3.99 -5.01 -4.17
C GLY A 168 2.70 -4.40 -4.73
N LEU A 169 2.08 -5.06 -5.71
CA LEU A 169 0.87 -4.61 -6.38
C LEU A 169 -0.37 -5.20 -5.69
N GLU A 170 -0.52 -6.52 -5.76
CA GLU A 170 -1.69 -7.22 -5.24
C GLU A 170 -1.69 -7.28 -3.70
N GLY A 171 -0.55 -7.58 -3.07
CA GLY A 171 -0.48 -7.66 -1.61
C GLY A 171 -0.81 -6.32 -0.94
N ASP A 172 -0.30 -5.22 -1.47
CA ASP A 172 -0.57 -3.85 -1.01
C ASP A 172 -2.06 -3.47 -1.09
N MET A 173 -2.71 -3.78 -2.22
CA MET A 173 -4.14 -3.55 -2.38
C MET A 173 -4.98 -4.43 -1.46
N PHE A 174 -4.54 -5.66 -1.24
CA PHE A 174 -5.22 -6.59 -0.34
C PHE A 174 -5.15 -6.12 1.11
N ALA A 175 -4.00 -5.56 1.54
CA ALA A 175 -3.84 -4.90 2.83
C ALA A 175 -4.77 -3.69 2.98
N ASN A 176 -4.98 -2.90 1.92
CA ASN A 176 -5.93 -1.78 1.94
C ASN A 176 -7.39 -2.24 2.09
N ALA A 177 -7.78 -3.35 1.44
CA ALA A 177 -9.11 -3.94 1.65
C ALA A 177 -9.27 -4.42 3.12
N ALA A 178 -8.27 -5.14 3.63
CA ALA A 178 -8.22 -5.66 4.99
C ALA A 178 -8.30 -4.54 6.04
N GLU A 179 -7.57 -3.45 5.83
CA GLU A 179 -7.53 -2.29 6.71
C GLU A 179 -8.91 -1.63 6.85
N ILE A 180 -9.60 -1.37 5.72
CA ILE A 180 -10.96 -0.79 5.76
C ILE A 180 -11.91 -1.75 6.49
N MET A 181 -11.89 -3.04 6.13
CA MET A 181 -12.81 -4.01 6.75
C MET A 181 -12.55 -4.19 8.25
N ARG A 182 -11.29 -4.18 8.69
CA ARG A 182 -10.92 -4.32 10.11
C ARG A 182 -11.42 -3.14 10.93
N TRP A 183 -11.12 -1.91 10.50
CA TRP A 183 -11.32 -0.73 11.33
C TRP A 183 -12.67 -0.05 11.19
N GLU A 184 -13.25 -0.11 10.00
CA GLU A 184 -14.56 0.47 9.74
C GLU A 184 -15.64 -0.62 9.80
N GLY A 185 -15.33 -1.81 9.26
CA GLY A 185 -16.28 -2.92 9.12
C GLY A 185 -16.31 -3.90 10.28
N GLY A 186 -15.44 -3.75 11.29
CA GLY A 186 -15.37 -4.68 12.43
C GLY A 186 -14.99 -6.12 12.06
N TRP A 187 -14.41 -6.34 10.88
CA TRP A 187 -13.97 -7.65 10.44
C TRP A 187 -12.82 -8.16 11.31
N VAL A 188 -12.96 -9.41 11.76
CA VAL A 188 -11.91 -10.15 12.45
C VAL A 188 -11.49 -11.28 11.52
N GLU A 189 -10.22 -11.28 11.14
CA GLU A 189 -9.67 -12.26 10.22
C GLU A 189 -9.87 -13.71 10.70
N ALA A 190 -10.25 -14.59 9.77
CA ALA A 190 -10.38 -16.01 10.04
C ALA A 190 -9.03 -16.60 10.48
N GLY A 191 -9.05 -17.37 11.57
CA GLY A 191 -7.85 -18.03 12.10
C GLY A 191 -6.98 -17.15 13.01
N ALA A 192 -7.36 -15.90 13.30
CA ALA A 192 -6.69 -15.08 14.32
C ALA A 192 -6.68 -15.77 15.69
N LYS A 193 -5.52 -15.74 16.35
CA LYS A 193 -5.31 -16.21 17.73
C LYS A 193 -4.27 -15.33 18.40
N ALA A 194 -4.43 -15.07 19.69
CA ALA A 194 -3.44 -14.31 20.48
C ALA A 194 -2.04 -14.98 20.48
N SER A 195 -1.98 -16.31 20.32
CA SER A 195 -0.74 -17.08 20.22
C SER A 195 -0.08 -17.04 18.82
N GLY A 196 -0.67 -16.33 17.86
CA GLY A 196 -0.39 -16.50 16.43
C GLY A 196 -1.28 -17.59 15.81
N GLY A 197 -1.76 -17.34 14.59
CA GLY A 197 -2.66 -18.21 13.85
C GLY A 197 -2.47 -18.10 12.34
N SER A 198 -3.26 -18.84 11.55
CA SER A 198 -3.14 -18.89 10.08
C SER A 198 -3.89 -17.77 9.36
N GLY A 199 -4.20 -16.67 10.06
CA GLY A 199 -4.96 -15.57 9.49
C GLY A 199 -4.16 -14.70 8.53
N PHE A 200 -4.88 -13.77 7.89
CA PHE A 200 -4.35 -12.76 6.98
C PHE A 200 -3.10 -12.04 7.50
N SER A 201 -3.03 -11.63 8.77
CA SER A 201 -1.86 -10.98 9.38
C SER A 201 -0.61 -11.86 9.31
N ASN A 202 -0.76 -13.17 9.51
CA ASN A 202 0.36 -14.12 9.42
C ASN A 202 0.84 -14.27 7.97
N GLN A 203 -0.09 -14.31 7.01
CA GLN A 203 0.25 -14.27 5.58
C GLN A 203 0.97 -12.97 5.22
N LEU A 204 0.46 -11.82 5.67
CA LEU A 204 1.03 -10.51 5.38
C LEU A 204 2.48 -10.41 5.90
N TYR A 205 2.73 -10.89 7.12
CA TYR A 205 4.07 -10.84 7.69
C TYR A 205 5.04 -11.86 7.05
N TRP A 206 4.68 -13.15 7.02
CA TRP A 206 5.62 -14.21 6.63
C TRP A 206 5.71 -14.43 5.13
N LEU A 207 4.60 -14.27 4.41
CA LEU A 207 4.56 -14.50 2.98
C LEU A 207 4.82 -13.20 2.22
N PHE A 208 4.17 -12.10 2.57
CA PHE A 208 4.23 -10.88 1.76
C PHE A 208 5.43 -10.00 2.14
N ALA A 209 5.50 -9.49 3.37
CA ALA A 209 6.55 -8.57 3.79
C ALA A 209 7.96 -9.14 3.54
N ARG A 210 8.17 -10.45 3.80
CA ARG A 210 9.47 -11.10 3.55
C ARG A 210 9.89 -11.12 2.09
N GLN A 211 8.99 -10.99 1.13
CA GLN A 211 9.36 -10.89 -0.29
C GLN A 211 9.79 -9.47 -0.68
N SER A 212 9.30 -8.44 0.03
CA SER A 212 9.57 -7.04 -0.28
C SER A 212 10.69 -6.40 0.55
N ILE A 213 11.18 -7.06 1.62
CA ILE A 213 12.29 -6.52 2.44
C ILE A 213 13.61 -6.38 1.67
N ILE A 214 13.83 -7.19 0.62
CA ILE A 214 14.94 -6.98 -0.31
C ILE A 214 14.48 -5.98 -1.36
N ILE A 215 14.80 -4.72 -1.11
CA ILE A 215 14.39 -3.60 -1.97
C ILE A 215 15.17 -3.69 -3.27
N GLY A 216 14.44 -3.79 -4.38
CA GLY A 216 15.01 -3.72 -5.72
C GLY A 216 15.32 -2.29 -6.13
N GLN A 217 15.27 -2.02 -7.43
CA GLN A 217 15.77 -0.81 -8.04
C GLN A 217 14.66 -0.06 -8.80
N ALA A 218 14.78 1.26 -8.82
CA ALA A 218 13.89 2.22 -9.44
C ALA A 218 12.42 1.97 -9.10
N ASN A 219 11.55 1.82 -10.09
CA ASN A 219 10.13 1.58 -9.88
C ASN A 219 9.88 0.27 -9.11
N TYR A 220 10.69 -0.77 -9.37
CA TYR A 220 10.58 -2.08 -8.70
C TYR A 220 10.89 -2.01 -7.20
N GLY A 221 11.90 -1.22 -6.83
CA GLY A 221 12.17 -0.99 -5.41
C GLY A 221 11.12 -0.11 -4.76
N MET A 222 10.62 0.93 -5.45
CA MET A 222 9.59 1.81 -4.92
C MET A 222 8.26 1.08 -4.65
N ILE A 223 7.84 0.14 -5.51
CA ILE A 223 6.65 -0.68 -5.21
C ILE A 223 6.87 -1.55 -3.97
N SER A 224 8.08 -2.08 -3.77
CA SER A 224 8.43 -2.83 -2.55
C SER A 224 8.34 -1.94 -1.32
N ILE A 225 8.90 -0.73 -1.37
CA ILE A 225 8.83 0.28 -0.30
C ILE A 225 7.38 0.63 0.06
N LYS A 226 6.55 0.91 -0.96
CA LYS A 226 5.12 1.20 -0.78
C LYS A 226 4.41 0.07 -0.03
N ALA A 227 4.56 -1.16 -0.50
CA ALA A 227 3.90 -2.31 0.09
C ALA A 227 4.38 -2.58 1.54
N LEU A 228 5.68 -2.44 1.80
CA LEU A 228 6.21 -2.54 3.15
C LEU A 228 5.60 -1.52 4.11
N LEU A 229 5.36 -0.28 3.66
CA LEU A 229 4.67 0.73 4.47
C LEU A 229 3.25 0.27 4.83
N SER A 230 2.47 -0.19 3.86
CA SER A 230 1.11 -0.70 4.09
C SER A 230 1.09 -1.91 5.02
N PHE A 231 1.99 -2.87 4.81
CA PHE A 231 2.08 -4.07 5.65
C PHE A 231 2.46 -3.72 7.07
N ALA A 232 3.42 -2.81 7.24
CA ALA A 232 3.86 -2.38 8.56
C ALA A 232 2.77 -1.63 9.32
N VAL A 233 1.99 -0.79 8.64
CA VAL A 233 0.81 -0.14 9.24
C VAL A 233 -0.18 -1.20 9.69
N TYR A 234 -0.65 -2.07 8.80
CA TYR A 234 -1.66 -3.09 9.14
C TYR A 234 -1.22 -4.04 10.28
N LEU A 235 0.08 -4.32 10.39
CA LEU A 235 0.66 -5.21 11.40
C LEU A 235 1.13 -4.51 12.67
N ASP A 236 1.02 -3.18 12.76
CA ASP A 236 1.63 -2.38 13.81
C ASP A 236 3.15 -2.63 13.99
N ASP A 237 3.86 -2.98 12.90
CA ASP A 237 5.28 -3.33 12.94
C ASP A 237 6.15 -2.07 12.82
N VAL A 238 6.56 -1.53 13.98
CA VAL A 238 7.43 -0.36 14.09
C VAL A 238 8.75 -0.54 13.35
N THR A 239 9.34 -1.74 13.37
CA THR A 239 10.65 -1.99 12.74
C THR A 239 10.52 -1.99 11.22
N LEU A 240 9.52 -2.70 10.71
CA LEU A 240 9.20 -2.74 9.28
C LEU A 240 8.83 -1.36 8.74
N TYR A 241 8.04 -0.60 9.50
CA TYR A 241 7.63 0.75 9.12
C TYR A 241 8.84 1.67 9.03
N ASN A 242 9.70 1.67 10.06
CA ASN A 242 10.89 2.51 10.07
C ASN A 242 11.88 2.13 8.96
N TYR A 243 12.04 0.84 8.66
CA TYR A 243 12.84 0.37 7.52
C TYR A 243 12.31 0.93 6.19
N ALA A 244 11.00 0.83 5.95
CA ALA A 244 10.38 1.31 4.72
C ALA A 244 10.42 2.85 4.60
N VAL A 245 10.19 3.58 5.70
CA VAL A 245 10.35 5.04 5.77
C VAL A 245 11.79 5.47 5.46
N HIS A 246 12.77 4.78 6.04
CA HIS A 246 14.18 5.05 5.79
C HIS A 246 14.52 4.80 4.32
N ALA A 247 14.07 3.68 3.75
CA ALA A 247 14.31 3.34 2.36
C ALA A 247 13.65 4.34 1.39
N PHE A 248 12.42 4.78 1.66
CA PHE A 248 11.75 5.83 0.86
C PHE A 248 12.62 7.08 0.74
N GLN A 249 13.30 7.48 1.83
CA GLN A 249 14.08 8.71 1.89
C GLN A 249 15.55 8.54 1.49
N ASN A 250 16.13 7.34 1.64
CA ASN A 250 17.59 7.16 1.59
C ASN A 250 18.05 6.03 0.65
N ASP A 251 17.16 5.18 0.15
CA ASP A 251 17.57 4.12 -0.78
C ASP A 251 18.06 4.75 -2.09
N LEU A 252 19.34 4.53 -2.42
CA LEU A 252 20.00 5.15 -3.56
C LEU A 252 19.52 4.61 -4.91
N CYS A 253 18.91 3.43 -4.91
CA CYS A 253 18.46 2.77 -6.12
C CYS A 253 16.96 2.90 -6.32
N ALA A 254 16.17 3.10 -5.26
CA ALA A 254 14.72 3.06 -5.30
C ALA A 254 13.99 4.13 -4.49
N GLY A 255 14.63 4.77 -3.51
CA GLY A 255 14.00 5.85 -2.76
C GLY A 255 13.65 7.04 -3.67
N ILE A 256 12.94 8.03 -3.13
CA ILE A 256 12.50 9.21 -3.89
C ILE A 256 13.66 9.91 -4.61
N TYR A 257 14.84 10.00 -3.98
CA TYR A 257 16.04 10.60 -4.57
C TYR A 257 16.80 9.67 -5.53
N GLY A 258 16.62 8.35 -5.40
CA GLY A 258 17.12 7.38 -6.38
C GLY A 258 16.27 7.32 -7.65
N ASN A 259 14.97 7.62 -7.53
CA ASN A 259 14.03 7.63 -8.66
C ASN A 259 13.95 8.97 -9.39
N PHE A 260 14.17 10.12 -8.72
CA PHE A 260 13.94 11.43 -9.33
C PHE A 260 15.11 12.40 -9.12
N HIS A 261 15.54 13.03 -10.21
CA HIS A 261 16.61 14.01 -10.19
C HIS A 261 16.17 15.25 -9.38
N PRO A 262 16.89 15.68 -8.33
CA PRO A 262 16.46 16.73 -7.41
C PRO A 262 16.11 18.07 -8.05
N GLU A 263 16.81 18.43 -9.13
CA GLU A 263 16.64 19.73 -9.80
C GLU A 263 15.58 19.70 -10.91
N THR A 264 15.51 18.62 -11.69
CA THR A 264 14.73 18.57 -12.94
C THR A 264 13.45 17.77 -12.79
N GLY A 265 13.38 16.86 -11.80
CA GLY A 265 12.31 15.87 -11.70
C GLY A 265 12.43 14.71 -12.69
N GLN A 266 13.52 14.62 -13.48
CA GLN A 266 13.73 13.49 -14.39
C GLN A 266 13.64 12.16 -13.63
N GLY A 267 12.84 11.22 -14.15
CA GLY A 267 12.74 9.86 -13.62
C GLY A 267 13.93 9.00 -14.06
N ALA A 268 14.40 8.14 -13.17
CA ALA A 268 15.48 7.18 -13.43
C ALA A 268 15.11 6.15 -14.52
N GLU A 269 13.81 5.92 -14.74
CA GLU A 269 13.24 5.05 -15.78
C GLU A 269 12.88 5.81 -17.08
N THR A 270 13.00 7.15 -17.13
CA THR A 270 12.56 7.96 -18.28
C THR A 270 13.20 7.54 -19.60
N GLY A 271 14.45 7.05 -19.56
CA GLY A 271 15.15 6.56 -20.74
C GLY A 271 14.72 5.17 -21.21
N ARG A 272 14.00 4.40 -20.39
CA ARG A 272 13.54 3.03 -20.69
C ARG A 272 12.23 3.04 -21.49
N ASP A 273 11.16 3.45 -20.81
CA ASP A 273 9.81 3.62 -21.35
C ASP A 273 8.94 4.42 -20.37
N GLN A 274 7.86 5.00 -20.88
CA GLN A 274 6.99 5.86 -20.08
C GLN A 274 6.02 5.09 -19.18
N GLY A 275 5.85 3.78 -19.37
CA GLY A 275 5.05 2.96 -18.46
C GLY A 275 5.73 2.83 -17.11
N HIS A 276 7.01 2.45 -17.10
CA HIS A 276 7.80 2.32 -15.87
C HIS A 276 8.07 3.66 -15.20
N ALA A 277 8.32 4.72 -15.99
CA ALA A 277 8.47 6.07 -15.45
C ALA A 277 7.21 6.57 -14.73
N GLN A 278 6.03 6.34 -15.31
CA GLN A 278 4.75 6.69 -14.68
C GLN A 278 4.43 5.79 -13.48
N GLY A 279 4.75 4.48 -13.56
CA GLY A 279 4.60 3.56 -12.42
C GLY A 279 5.43 4.01 -11.20
N ALA A 280 6.70 4.37 -11.41
CA ALA A 280 7.54 4.94 -10.34
C ALA A 280 6.89 6.17 -9.69
N LEU A 281 6.33 7.06 -10.51
CA LEU A 281 5.66 8.28 -10.07
C LEU A 281 4.42 7.97 -9.21
N GLY A 282 3.54 7.08 -9.69
CA GLY A 282 2.34 6.68 -8.98
C GLY A 282 2.64 5.98 -7.66
N TRP A 283 3.53 4.99 -7.66
CA TRP A 283 3.87 4.26 -6.44
C TRP A 283 4.61 5.13 -5.41
N THR A 284 5.39 6.12 -5.86
CA THR A 284 5.95 7.12 -4.93
C THR A 284 4.85 7.99 -4.34
N ALA A 285 3.85 8.37 -5.13
CA ALA A 285 2.70 9.13 -4.63
C ALA A 285 1.84 8.31 -3.64
N GLU A 286 1.65 7.01 -3.89
CA GLU A 286 0.95 6.10 -2.97
C GLU A 286 1.75 5.85 -1.69
N ALA A 287 3.08 5.68 -1.76
CA ALA A 287 3.94 5.57 -0.58
C ALA A 287 3.90 6.87 0.26
N ALA A 288 3.99 8.03 -0.40
CA ALA A 288 3.83 9.32 0.24
C ALA A 288 2.44 9.50 0.86
N ARG A 289 1.40 8.91 0.24
CA ARG A 289 0.05 8.89 0.78
C ARG A 289 -0.02 8.12 2.09
N ILE A 290 0.54 6.92 2.14
CA ILE A 290 0.56 6.08 3.35
C ILE A 290 1.28 6.83 4.48
N MET A 291 2.44 7.44 4.21
CA MET A 291 3.15 8.24 5.20
C MET A 291 2.35 9.46 5.66
N GLN A 292 1.61 10.12 4.77
CA GLN A 292 0.71 11.23 5.12
C GLN A 292 -0.46 10.77 5.99
N SER A 293 -1.09 9.64 5.69
CA SER A 293 -2.13 9.02 6.52
C SER A 293 -1.59 8.69 7.93
N GLN A 294 -0.29 8.41 8.04
CA GLN A 294 0.43 8.21 9.30
C GLN A 294 0.95 9.51 9.95
N GLY A 295 0.52 10.68 9.46
CA GLY A 295 0.83 11.99 10.05
C GLY A 295 2.13 12.65 9.57
N THR A 296 2.78 12.12 8.53
CA THR A 296 4.06 12.66 8.02
C THR A 296 3.91 13.22 6.61
N ASP A 297 4.23 14.51 6.44
CA ASP A 297 4.26 15.11 5.10
C ASP A 297 5.59 14.86 4.38
N VAL A 298 5.59 13.87 3.48
CA VAL A 298 6.70 13.63 2.53
C VAL A 298 6.41 14.05 1.10
N TYR A 299 5.20 14.53 0.79
CA TYR A 299 4.93 15.15 -0.51
C TYR A 299 5.69 16.48 -0.68
N SER A 300 5.99 17.16 0.42
CA SER A 300 6.83 18.38 0.43
C SER A 300 8.34 18.10 0.40
N LEU A 301 8.76 16.83 0.50
CA LEU A 301 10.16 16.47 0.58
C LEU A 301 10.95 16.90 -0.67
N GLY A 302 12.19 17.35 -0.48
CA GLY A 302 13.07 17.77 -1.57
C GLY A 302 12.56 18.98 -2.36
N ASP A 303 11.92 19.94 -1.67
CA ASP A 303 11.29 21.10 -2.31
C ASP A 303 10.24 20.64 -3.35
N ASN A 304 9.29 19.83 -2.88
CA ASN A 304 8.25 19.16 -3.68
C ASN A 304 8.84 18.34 -4.85
N LEU A 305 9.87 17.52 -4.60
CA LEU A 305 10.54 16.73 -5.64
C LEU A 305 9.57 15.85 -6.44
N LEU A 306 8.61 15.21 -5.76
CA LEU A 306 7.60 14.40 -6.43
C LEU A 306 6.68 15.25 -7.33
N LEU A 307 6.39 16.51 -6.99
CA LEU A 307 5.69 17.44 -7.90
C LEU A 307 6.54 17.81 -9.11
N LYS A 308 7.83 18.09 -8.92
CA LYS A 308 8.77 18.34 -10.04
C LYS A 308 8.79 17.15 -11.00
N ALA A 309 8.82 15.93 -10.45
CA ALA A 309 8.76 14.69 -11.24
C ALA A 309 7.43 14.51 -11.98
N ALA A 310 6.32 14.87 -11.35
CA ALA A 310 5.01 14.86 -11.99
C ALA A 310 4.94 15.85 -13.16
N GLU A 311 5.39 17.09 -12.97
CA GLU A 311 5.43 18.12 -14.02
C GLU A 311 6.35 17.71 -15.17
N TYR A 312 7.52 17.16 -14.87
CA TYR A 312 8.46 16.64 -15.87
C TYR A 312 7.81 15.53 -16.71
N THR A 313 7.27 14.51 -16.04
CA THR A 313 6.72 13.32 -16.70
C THR A 313 5.47 13.66 -17.50
N ALA A 314 4.60 14.53 -16.96
CA ALA A 314 3.42 15.01 -17.66
C ALA A 314 3.81 15.80 -18.90
N LYS A 315 4.76 16.74 -18.79
CA LYS A 315 5.23 17.54 -19.92
C LYS A 315 5.73 16.66 -21.07
N TYR A 316 6.56 15.65 -20.76
CA TYR A 316 7.07 14.75 -21.79
C TYR A 316 5.96 13.91 -22.45
N ASN A 317 5.06 13.33 -21.65
CA ASN A 317 3.96 12.50 -22.16
C ASN A 317 2.87 13.30 -22.87
N LEU A 318 2.76 14.61 -22.63
CA LEU A 318 1.92 15.53 -23.40
C LEU A 318 2.55 15.95 -24.76
N GLY A 319 3.70 15.39 -25.12
CA GLY A 319 4.35 15.61 -26.42
C GLY A 319 5.36 16.76 -26.44
N TYR A 320 5.65 17.40 -25.31
CA TYR A 320 6.67 18.46 -25.23
C TYR A 320 8.06 17.89 -24.96
N ASP A 321 9.08 18.69 -25.22
CA ASP A 321 10.46 18.39 -24.85
C ASP A 321 10.76 18.70 -23.37
N VAL A 322 11.65 17.90 -22.81
CA VAL A 322 12.15 17.99 -21.43
C VAL A 322 13.68 17.93 -21.43
N PRO A 323 14.36 18.59 -20.48
CA PRO A 323 15.80 18.40 -20.31
C PRO A 323 16.06 16.93 -19.92
N TYR A 324 17.13 16.33 -20.43
CA TYR A 324 17.49 14.96 -20.09
C TYR A 324 18.98 14.85 -19.78
N ASP A 325 19.31 14.33 -18.61
CA ASP A 325 20.66 13.96 -18.20
C ASP A 325 20.86 12.45 -18.34
N PRO A 326 21.64 11.97 -19.32
CA PRO A 326 21.94 10.54 -19.49
C PRO A 326 22.80 9.96 -18.36
N LYS A 327 23.29 10.78 -17.42
CA LYS A 327 24.01 10.32 -16.21
C LYS A 327 23.07 10.04 -15.03
N PHE A 328 21.80 10.45 -15.12
CA PHE A 328 20.78 10.12 -14.12
C PHE A 328 19.90 8.98 -14.61
N TYR A 329 20.21 7.76 -14.16
CA TYR A 329 19.54 6.52 -14.57
C TYR A 329 19.48 5.54 -13.40
N ARG A 330 18.56 4.58 -13.49
CA ARG A 330 18.37 3.54 -12.45
C ARG A 330 19.65 2.76 -12.15
N CYS A 331 19.77 2.25 -10.93
CA CYS A 331 20.72 1.17 -10.65
C CYS A 331 20.49 -0.02 -11.59
N GLU A 332 21.59 -0.68 -11.96
CA GLU A 332 21.59 -1.87 -12.83
C GLU A 332 20.94 -1.65 -14.22
N ALA A 333 20.94 -0.41 -14.73
CA ALA A 333 20.40 -0.10 -16.05
C ALA A 333 20.99 -0.99 -17.18
N VAL A 334 22.24 -1.43 -17.02
CA VAL A 334 22.91 -2.36 -17.97
C VAL A 334 22.15 -3.68 -18.17
N LEU A 335 21.41 -4.15 -17.16
CA LEU A 335 20.64 -5.39 -17.26
C LEU A 335 19.41 -5.25 -18.17
N ILE A 336 19.02 -4.02 -18.51
CA ILE A 336 17.85 -3.72 -19.33
C ILE A 336 18.18 -2.73 -20.47
N ASN A 337 19.39 -2.83 -21.03
CA ASN A 337 19.86 -2.06 -22.18
C ASN A 337 20.00 -0.53 -21.94
N GLY A 338 20.22 -0.11 -20.69
CA GLY A 338 20.64 1.25 -20.35
C GLY A 338 22.14 1.35 -20.02
N PRO A 339 22.66 2.53 -19.64
CA PRO A 339 21.96 3.82 -19.60
C PRO A 339 21.57 4.31 -20.99
N TRP A 340 20.50 5.11 -21.07
CA TRP A 340 19.94 5.57 -22.34
C TRP A 340 20.42 6.99 -22.67
N ALA A 341 20.64 7.28 -23.95
CA ALA A 341 21.14 8.57 -24.40
C ALA A 341 20.05 9.66 -24.47
N MET A 342 18.78 9.26 -24.51
CA MET A 342 17.62 10.13 -24.71
C MET A 342 16.40 9.59 -23.95
N PRO A 343 15.40 10.43 -23.63
CA PRO A 343 14.14 9.95 -23.08
C PRO A 343 13.40 9.08 -24.11
N SER A 344 12.79 7.99 -23.63
CA SER A 344 12.19 6.96 -24.51
C SER A 344 10.80 7.35 -25.00
N ASN A 345 10.57 7.19 -26.31
CA ASN A 345 9.24 7.31 -26.92
C ASN A 345 8.37 6.06 -26.71
N ILE A 346 8.87 4.97 -26.10
CA ILE A 346 8.07 3.77 -25.84
C ILE A 346 6.97 4.12 -24.83
N SER A 347 5.72 3.82 -25.19
CA SER A 347 4.52 4.13 -24.41
C SER A 347 4.34 5.61 -24.08
N ARG A 348 5.00 6.52 -24.82
CA ARG A 348 4.84 7.97 -24.65
C ARG A 348 3.44 8.40 -25.09
N GLY A 349 2.76 9.16 -24.24
CA GLY A 349 1.45 9.72 -24.55
C GLY A 349 0.46 9.58 -23.39
N ALA A 350 -0.71 10.18 -23.59
CA ALA A 350 -1.89 9.96 -22.77
C ALA A 350 -2.91 9.15 -23.58
N VAL A 351 -3.15 7.92 -23.17
CA VAL A 351 -4.14 7.01 -23.73
C VAL A 351 -4.94 6.37 -22.60
N GLN A 352 -6.08 5.74 -22.91
CA GLN A 352 -6.89 5.10 -21.88
C GLN A 352 -6.16 4.00 -21.12
N SER A 353 -5.14 3.36 -21.70
CA SER A 353 -4.29 2.38 -21.01
C SER A 353 -3.10 2.98 -20.24
N THR A 354 -2.93 4.31 -20.23
CA THR A 354 -1.91 4.99 -19.43
C THR A 354 -2.09 4.66 -17.94
N PRO A 355 -1.00 4.46 -17.16
CA PRO A 355 -1.06 4.22 -15.73
C PRO A 355 -1.94 5.24 -14.98
N LYS A 356 -2.71 4.76 -13.99
CA LYS A 356 -3.71 5.54 -13.23
C LYS A 356 -3.05 6.28 -12.06
N VAL A 357 -2.25 7.29 -12.39
CA VAL A 357 -1.34 7.99 -11.46
C VAL A 357 -1.59 9.48 -11.36
N TRP A 358 -2.39 10.04 -12.26
CA TRP A 358 -2.51 11.48 -12.43
C TRP A 358 -3.48 12.10 -11.44
N ASP A 359 -4.52 11.38 -11.06
CA ASP A 359 -5.53 11.89 -10.13
C ASP A 359 -4.95 12.11 -8.73
N ILE A 360 -4.19 11.14 -8.19
CA ILE A 360 -3.56 11.29 -6.86
C ILE A 360 -2.62 12.50 -6.82
N LEU A 361 -1.83 12.73 -7.87
CA LEU A 361 -0.92 13.87 -7.97
C LEU A 361 -1.67 15.19 -8.11
N TYR A 362 -2.68 15.23 -8.98
CA TYR A 362 -3.50 16.41 -9.22
C TYR A 362 -4.24 16.84 -7.95
N TYR A 363 -4.97 15.92 -7.32
CA TYR A 363 -5.73 16.24 -6.12
C TYR A 363 -4.83 16.60 -4.94
N GLN A 364 -3.70 15.92 -4.78
CA GLN A 364 -2.77 16.22 -3.71
C GLN A 364 -2.10 17.59 -3.86
N TYR A 365 -1.58 17.92 -5.05
CA TYR A 365 -0.80 19.15 -5.23
C TYR A 365 -1.64 20.35 -5.68
N VAL A 366 -2.53 20.17 -6.65
CA VAL A 366 -3.30 21.29 -7.24
C VAL A 366 -4.50 21.64 -6.40
N ILE A 367 -5.21 20.65 -5.86
CA ILE A 367 -6.42 20.88 -5.09
C ILE A 367 -6.12 21.06 -3.60
N LYS A 368 -5.59 20.03 -2.93
CA LYS A 368 -5.32 20.06 -1.48
C LYS A 368 -4.24 21.06 -1.08
N ARG A 369 -3.23 21.31 -1.93
CA ARG A 369 -2.14 22.25 -1.61
C ARG A 369 -2.23 23.59 -2.34
N GLY A 370 -3.13 23.73 -3.32
CA GLY A 370 -3.27 24.94 -4.11
C GLY A 370 -2.03 25.31 -4.94
N LEU A 371 -1.13 24.35 -5.20
CA LEU A 371 0.10 24.61 -5.96
C LEU A 371 -0.18 24.69 -7.46
N ARG A 372 0.65 25.48 -8.15
CA ARG A 372 0.59 25.61 -9.60
C ARG A 372 1.36 24.45 -10.26
N ALA A 373 0.64 23.55 -10.93
CA ALA A 373 1.19 22.41 -11.66
C ALA A 373 0.56 22.33 -13.07
N PRO A 374 0.99 23.17 -14.04
CA PRO A 374 0.33 23.32 -15.32
C PRO A 374 0.31 22.03 -16.15
N TYR A 375 1.39 21.24 -16.17
CA TYR A 375 1.44 20.04 -17.00
C TYR A 375 0.67 18.87 -16.37
N THR A 376 0.75 18.72 -15.05
CA THR A 376 -0.04 17.75 -14.27
C THR A 376 -1.53 18.04 -14.40
N THR A 377 -1.93 19.33 -14.32
CA THR A 377 -3.32 19.75 -14.57
C THR A 377 -3.74 19.43 -15.99
N LYS A 378 -2.91 19.75 -16.99
CA LYS A 378 -3.22 19.45 -18.39
C LYS A 378 -3.35 17.95 -18.63
N MET A 379 -2.48 17.15 -18.03
CA MET A 379 -2.51 15.69 -18.12
C MET A 379 -3.79 15.12 -17.48
N LYS A 380 -4.15 15.55 -16.27
CA LYS A 380 -5.42 15.20 -15.64
C LYS A 380 -6.62 15.49 -16.55
N LEU A 381 -6.68 16.67 -17.15
CA LEU A 381 -7.76 17.03 -18.08
C LEU A 381 -7.75 16.15 -19.34
N THR A 382 -6.57 15.86 -19.91
CA THR A 382 -6.45 14.94 -21.05
C THR A 382 -6.93 13.53 -20.70
N ILE A 383 -6.63 13.02 -19.51
CA ILE A 383 -7.14 11.72 -19.03
C ILE A 383 -8.66 11.75 -18.83
N ASN A 384 -9.22 12.87 -18.35
CA ASN A 384 -10.67 13.04 -18.23
C ASN A 384 -11.38 12.99 -19.59
N ASP A 385 -10.81 13.64 -20.62
CA ASP A 385 -11.33 13.58 -21.99
C ASP A 385 -11.29 12.15 -22.57
N LEU A 386 -10.41 11.29 -22.04
CA LEU A 386 -10.31 9.86 -22.36
C LEU A 386 -11.21 8.96 -21.48
N GLY A 387 -12.08 9.55 -20.67
CA GLY A 387 -13.03 8.85 -19.80
C GLY A 387 -12.64 8.79 -18.32
N GLY A 388 -11.50 9.36 -17.94
CA GLY A 388 -10.98 9.41 -16.57
C GLY A 388 -10.21 8.16 -16.15
N GLU A 389 -9.68 8.15 -14.93
CA GLU A 389 -9.08 6.96 -14.34
C GLU A 389 -10.18 6.00 -13.88
N GLY A 390 -10.38 4.90 -14.62
CA GLY A 390 -11.39 3.87 -14.32
C GLY A 390 -10.82 2.46 -14.37
N ASN A 391 -11.66 1.48 -14.78
CA ASN A 391 -11.28 0.08 -14.84
C ASN A 391 -9.92 -0.13 -15.57
N PRO A 392 -8.90 -0.70 -14.90
CA PRO A 392 -7.56 -0.91 -15.45
C PRO A 392 -7.45 -2.06 -16.47
N GLY A 393 -8.52 -2.82 -16.70
CA GLY A 393 -8.51 -4.03 -17.51
C GLY A 393 -8.01 -5.25 -16.74
N THR A 394 -7.83 -6.38 -17.44
CA THR A 394 -7.56 -7.70 -16.81
C THR A 394 -6.09 -8.10 -16.77
N SER A 395 -5.19 -7.44 -17.50
CA SER A 395 -3.78 -7.86 -17.60
C SER A 395 -2.88 -7.38 -16.46
N SER A 396 -3.27 -6.31 -15.77
CA SER A 396 -2.61 -5.78 -14.57
C SER A 396 -3.62 -4.95 -13.78
N PRO A 397 -4.70 -5.57 -13.25
CA PRO A 397 -5.73 -4.80 -12.61
C PRO A 397 -5.15 -4.00 -11.44
N ASP A 398 -4.15 -4.50 -10.72
CA ASP A 398 -3.73 -3.95 -9.43
C ASP A 398 -2.48 -3.08 -9.45
N ASP A 399 -2.08 -2.61 -10.64
CA ASP A 399 -0.91 -1.73 -10.77
C ASP A 399 -1.06 -0.43 -9.97
N HIS A 400 -2.29 0.10 -9.92
CA HIS A 400 -2.68 1.29 -9.17
C HIS A 400 -4.11 1.12 -8.67
N PRO A 401 -4.56 1.82 -7.62
CA PRO A 401 -5.93 1.69 -7.13
C PRO A 401 -7.00 2.09 -8.15
N SER A 402 -6.64 2.88 -9.18
CA SER A 402 -7.56 3.43 -10.18
C SER A 402 -8.67 4.30 -9.54
N TRP A 403 -9.67 4.71 -10.32
CA TRP A 403 -10.85 5.41 -9.80
C TRP A 403 -10.51 6.71 -9.06
N GLY A 404 -9.48 7.43 -9.51
CA GLY A 404 -8.90 8.53 -8.74
C GLY A 404 -9.85 9.68 -8.45
N ASP A 405 -10.75 10.02 -9.37
CA ASP A 405 -11.84 10.97 -9.14
C ASP A 405 -12.81 10.54 -8.03
N LEU A 406 -12.94 9.24 -7.76
CA LEU A 406 -13.70 8.75 -6.62
C LEU A 406 -12.88 8.88 -5.34
N ILE A 407 -11.65 8.36 -5.33
CA ILE A 407 -10.93 8.09 -4.08
C ILE A 407 -9.99 9.21 -3.62
N TRP A 408 -9.56 10.11 -4.52
CA TRP A 408 -8.57 11.16 -4.21
C TRP A 408 -9.18 12.57 -4.15
N SER A 409 -10.35 12.79 -4.75
CA SER A 409 -10.98 14.11 -4.95
C SER A 409 -11.28 14.90 -3.68
N TYR A 410 -11.02 16.20 -3.68
CA TYR A 410 -11.37 17.14 -2.61
C TYR A 410 -12.46 18.12 -3.09
N ASP A 411 -13.35 18.57 -2.19
CA ASP A 411 -14.54 19.38 -2.49
C ASP A 411 -14.20 20.80 -2.96
N LYS A 412 -13.03 21.31 -2.58
CA LYS A 412 -12.53 22.63 -2.97
C LYS A 412 -11.01 22.71 -2.83
N LYS A 413 -10.42 23.77 -3.39
CA LYS A 413 -9.03 24.13 -3.09
C LYS A 413 -8.93 24.66 -1.65
N GLY A 414 -7.96 24.19 -0.89
CA GLY A 414 -7.73 24.67 0.48
C GLY A 414 -6.89 23.71 1.32
N GLN A 415 -6.42 24.17 2.48
CA GLN A 415 -5.73 23.32 3.44
C GLN A 415 -6.72 22.36 4.11
N PHE A 416 -6.58 21.07 3.82
CA PHE A 416 -7.29 20.02 4.51
C PHE A 416 -6.37 19.48 5.60
N ILE A 417 -6.65 19.89 6.84
CA ILE A 417 -6.03 19.32 8.05
C ILE A 417 -6.94 18.16 8.44
N ASN A 418 -6.38 16.96 8.62
CA ASN A 418 -7.13 15.81 9.11
C ASN A 418 -7.65 16.13 10.52
N ASP A 419 -8.88 15.73 10.84
CA ASP A 419 -9.39 15.88 12.20
C ASP A 419 -8.85 14.74 13.06
N ASP A 420 -7.74 15.01 13.77
CA ASP A 420 -7.11 14.04 14.68
C ASP A 420 -8.07 13.53 15.78
N GLY A 421 -9.21 14.20 16.01
CA GLY A 421 -10.28 13.79 16.93
C GLY A 421 -11.23 12.72 16.39
N ARG A 422 -11.24 12.44 15.08
CA ARG A 422 -11.99 11.35 14.44
C ARG A 422 -11.11 10.18 14.01
N THR A 423 -9.80 10.38 14.07
CA THR A 423 -8.80 9.38 13.73
C THR A 423 -8.75 8.31 14.83
N ILE A 424 -8.90 7.03 14.47
CA ILE A 424 -8.79 5.93 15.44
C ILE A 424 -7.29 5.70 15.67
N TRP A 425 -6.81 6.11 16.84
CA TRP A 425 -5.46 5.82 17.30
C TRP A 425 -5.44 4.43 17.96
N GLY A 426 -4.66 3.50 17.38
CA GLY A 426 -4.22 2.25 18.00
C GLY A 426 -5.25 1.41 18.76
N GLY A 427 -6.26 0.83 18.09
CA GLY A 427 -6.97 -0.35 18.64
C GLY A 427 -8.39 -0.14 19.14
N GLY A 428 -8.92 1.09 19.13
CA GLY A 428 -10.20 1.41 19.75
C GLY A 428 -11.44 1.11 18.90
N ALA A 429 -12.54 0.70 19.54
CA ALA A 429 -13.85 0.57 18.93
C ALA A 429 -14.51 1.96 18.70
N ILE A 430 -15.31 2.06 17.62
CA ILE A 430 -16.09 3.27 17.29
C ILE A 430 -17.23 3.45 18.31
N GLY A 431 -17.32 4.62 18.94
CA GLY A 431 -18.40 4.95 19.86
C GLY A 431 -19.75 5.14 19.14
N PRO A 432 -20.91 5.03 19.84
CA PRO A 432 -22.26 5.09 19.26
C PRO A 432 -22.60 6.37 18.46
N ASN A 433 -21.78 7.42 18.62
CA ASN A 433 -21.97 8.73 18.00
C ASN A 433 -20.93 9.05 16.91
N GLY A 434 -20.11 8.08 16.49
CA GLY A 434 -19.08 8.29 15.46
C GLY A 434 -17.91 9.19 15.90
N THR A 435 -17.75 9.43 17.20
CA THR A 435 -16.60 10.14 17.79
C THR A 435 -15.66 9.12 18.41
N GLY A 436 -14.40 9.08 17.96
CA GLY A 436 -13.40 8.09 18.37
C GLY A 436 -12.85 8.28 19.80
N MET A 437 -12.18 7.22 20.27
CA MET A 437 -11.45 7.01 21.54
C MET A 437 -12.25 6.34 22.67
N ILE A 438 -11.97 5.06 22.96
CA ILE A 438 -11.36 4.55 24.21
C ILE A 438 -10.61 3.22 23.90
N ASN A 439 -9.34 3.11 24.29
CA ASN A 439 -8.67 1.82 24.48
C ASN A 439 -9.32 1.11 25.67
N SER A 440 -10.26 0.19 25.43
CA SER A 440 -10.73 -0.68 26.51
C SER A 440 -9.71 -1.79 26.72
N ALA A 441 -9.09 -1.77 27.90
CA ALA A 441 -8.16 -2.77 28.42
C ALA A 441 -8.75 -4.19 28.47
#